data_AF-A0A914WUK9-F1
#
_entry.id   AF-A0A914WUK9-F1
#
_cell.length_a   1.000
_cell.length_b   1.000
_cell.length_c   1.000
_cell.angle_alpha   90.00
_cell.angle_beta   90.00
_cell.angle_gamma   90.00
#
_symmetry.space_group_name_H-M   'P 1'
#
loop_
_entity.id
_entity.type
_entity.pdbx_description
1 polymer ?
#
loop_
_entity_poly.entity_id
_entity_poly.type
_entity_poly.pdbx_seq_one_letter_code
_entity_poly.pdbx_strand_id
1 'polypeptide(L)' 'MAGASRLVDYLAVIGFDEKRARHGLSVGEVVQRFPEDDWPDTPFLHGLEVFCQPQGWILKSLRPSPSFFVSTLTDMGADR' A
#
# COMPACT_ATOMS: atom_id res chain seq x y z
N MET A 1 21.80 -7.06 -12.80
CA MET A 1 22.28 -5.67 -12.93
C MET A 1 22.08 -5.00 -11.59
N ALA A 2 23.05 -4.25 -11.07
CA ALA A 2 22.84 -3.50 -9.83
C ALA A 2 21.72 -2.48 -10.09
N GLY A 3 20.59 -2.62 -9.39
CA GLY A 3 19.46 -1.71 -9.52
C GLY A 3 19.89 -0.27 -9.24
N ALA A 4 19.25 0.69 -9.89
CA ALA A 4 19.52 2.10 -9.68
C ALA A 4 19.46 2.44 -8.18
N SER A 5 20.50 3.07 -7.63
CA SER A 5 20.51 3.47 -6.22
C SER A 5 19.45 4.53 -5.98
N ARG A 6 18.45 4.18 -5.17
CA ARG A 6 17.32 5.04 -4.81
C ARG A 6 17.02 4.93 -3.32
N LEU A 7 16.50 6.00 -2.73
CA LEU A 7 16.14 6.03 -1.31
C LEU A 7 14.93 5.15 -1.00
N VAL A 8 13.95 5.17 -1.91
CA VAL A 8 12.69 4.39 -1.84
C VAL A 8 12.30 4.02 -3.28
N ASP A 9 11.70 2.85 -3.48
CA ASP A 9 11.23 2.40 -4.80
C ASP A 9 9.99 3.16 -5.27
N TYR A 10 9.04 3.39 -4.36
CA TYR A 10 7.82 4.15 -4.61
C TYR A 10 7.26 4.79 -3.33
N LEU A 11 6.47 5.84 -3.52
CA LEU A 11 5.63 6.48 -2.50
C LEU A 11 4.17 6.34 -2.93
N ALA A 12 3.27 5.98 -2.02
CA ALA A 12 1.86 5.84 -2.34
C ALA A 12 0.96 6.39 -1.23
N VAL A 13 -0.14 7.03 -1.65
CA VAL A 13 -1.27 7.38 -0.79
C VAL A 13 -2.34 6.33 -1.01
N ILE A 14 -2.64 5.57 0.03
CA ILE A 14 -3.74 4.59 0.00
C ILE A 14 -4.93 5.17 0.74
N GLY A 15 -6.09 5.18 0.09
CA GLY A 15 -7.35 5.67 0.62
C GLY A 15 -8.35 4.54 0.84
N PHE A 16 -9.42 4.84 1.58
CA PHE A 16 -10.57 3.93 1.72
C PHE A 16 -11.37 3.92 0.41
N ASP A 17 -11.62 2.73 -0.15
CA ASP A 17 -12.40 2.61 -1.37
C ASP A 17 -13.90 2.72 -1.08
N GLU A 18 -14.49 3.88 -1.39
CA GLU A 18 -15.91 4.12 -1.15
C GLU A 18 -16.83 3.30 -2.08
N LYS A 19 -16.35 2.93 -3.28
CA LYS A 19 -17.15 2.21 -4.28
C LYS A 19 -17.38 0.76 -3.86
N ARG A 20 -16.39 0.16 -3.19
CA ARG A 20 -16.44 -1.21 -2.67
C ARG A 20 -16.99 -1.30 -1.23
N ALA A 21 -17.32 -0.18 -0.60
CA ALA A 21 -17.75 -0.16 0.80
C ALA A 21 -19.08 -0.90 1.03
N ARG A 22 -19.15 -1.70 2.11
CA ARG A 22 -20.35 -2.40 2.60
C ARG A 22 -20.37 -2.38 4.12
N HIS A 23 -21.45 -1.87 4.72
CA HIS A 23 -21.62 -1.79 6.17
C HIS A 23 -20.44 -1.12 6.91
N GLY A 24 -19.80 -0.11 6.30
CA GLY A 24 -18.65 0.60 6.87
C GLY A 24 -17.31 -0.14 6.75
N LEU A 25 -17.29 -1.33 6.16
CA LEU A 25 -16.08 -2.08 5.79
C LEU A 25 -15.78 -1.86 4.31
N SER A 26 -14.50 -1.80 3.96
CA SER A 26 -14.06 -1.82 2.57
C SER A 26 -12.63 -2.39 2.47
N VAL A 27 -11.95 -2.05 1.40
CA VAL A 27 -10.52 -2.26 1.17
C VAL A 27 -9.86 -0.92 0.87
N GLY A 28 -8.54 -0.91 0.75
CA GLY A 28 -7.84 0.28 0.29
C GLY A 28 -7.77 0.35 -1.23
N GLU A 29 -7.52 1.55 -1.73
CA GLU A 29 -7.18 1.81 -3.13
C GLU A 29 -6.02 2.80 -3.22
N VAL A 30 -5.19 2.67 -4.26
CA VAL A 30 -4.14 3.65 -4.55
C VAL A 30 -4.81 4.92 -5.05
N VAL A 31 -4.76 5.98 -4.24
CA VAL A 31 -5.29 7.31 -4.58
C VAL A 31 -4.26 8.08 -5.41
N GLN A 32 -2.99 7.96 -5.03
CA GLN A 32 -1.86 8.57 -5.73
C GLN A 32 -0.62 7.72 -5.51
N ARG A 33 0.28 7.71 -6.48
CA ARG A 33 1.61 7.13 -6.31
C ARG A 33 2.69 7.93 -7.04
N PHE A 34 3.93 7.72 -6.65
CA PHE A 34 5.12 8.18 -7.34
C PHE A 34 6.18 7.06 -7.34
N PRO A 35 6.81 6.77 -8.49
CA PRO A 35 6.43 7.23 -9.83
C PRO A 35 5.04 6.72 -10.26
N GLU A 36 4.45 7.38 -11.27
CA GLU A 36 3.18 6.97 -11.87
C GLU A 36 3.29 5.69 -12.69
N ASP A 37 4.49 5.38 -13.18
CA ASP A 37 4.82 4.19 -13.95
C ASP A 37 5.80 3.30 -13.19
N ASP A 38 5.76 2.01 -13.47
CA ASP A 38 6.60 1.03 -12.78
C ASP A 38 8.04 1.08 -13.26
N TRP A 39 8.97 0.80 -12.33
CA TRP A 39 10.36 0.61 -12.70
C TRP A 39 10.53 -0.76 -13.37
N PRO A 40 11.34 -0.87 -14.44
CA PRO A 40 11.56 -2.16 -15.11
C PRO A 40 12.10 -3.26 -14.19
N ASP A 41 12.84 -2.87 -13.15
CA ASP A 41 13.47 -3.75 -12.17
C ASP A 41 12.66 -3.89 -10.87
N THR A 42 11.63 -3.09 -10.66
CA THR A 42 10.85 -3.06 -9.42
C THR A 42 9.40 -2.67 -9.74
N PRO A 43 8.53 -3.65 -10.02
CA PRO A 43 7.11 -3.38 -10.25
C PRO A 43 6.43 -2.90 -8.97
N PHE A 44 5.32 -2.17 -9.12
CA PHE A 44 4.53 -1.76 -7.97
C PHE A 44 3.92 -2.98 -7.28
N LEU A 45 4.01 -3.03 -5.95
CA LEU A 45 3.53 -4.18 -5.20
C LEU A 45 2.00 -4.30 -5.29
N HIS A 46 1.52 -5.39 -5.88
CA HIS A 46 0.11 -5.70 -5.90
C HIS A 46 -0.40 -6.05 -4.49
N GLY A 47 -1.55 -5.51 -4.09
CA GLY A 47 -2.13 -5.78 -2.77
C GLY A 47 -1.49 -4.99 -1.62
N LEU A 48 -0.67 -3.97 -1.91
CA LEU A 48 -0.03 -3.13 -0.89
C LEU A 48 -1.03 -2.57 0.13
N GLU A 49 -2.26 -2.27 -0.30
CA GLU A 49 -3.32 -1.72 0.54
C GLU A 49 -3.68 -2.57 1.76
N VAL A 50 -3.42 -3.89 1.70
CA VAL A 50 -3.67 -4.82 2.81
C VAL A 50 -2.78 -4.50 4.01
N PHE A 51 -1.58 -3.96 3.77
CA PHE A 51 -0.62 -3.60 4.80
C PHE A 51 -0.77 -2.14 5.27
N CYS A 52 -1.38 -1.27 4.45
CA CYS A 52 -1.47 0.17 4.73
C CYS A 52 -2.50 0.54 5.82
N GLN A 53 -3.34 -0.39 6.28
CA GLN A 53 -4.25 -0.19 7.40
C GLN A 53 -4.30 -1.44 8.29
N PRO A 54 -3.41 -1.57 9.30
CA PRO A 54 -3.28 -2.77 10.13
C PRO A 54 -4.55 -3.13 10.92
N GLN A 55 -5.42 -2.16 11.16
CA GLN A 55 -6.70 -2.36 11.85
C GLN A 55 -7.87 -2.60 10.89
N GLY A 56 -7.58 -2.79 9.60
CA GLY A 56 -8.57 -2.94 8.54
C GLY A 56 -9.18 -1.62 8.09
N TRP A 57 -9.66 -1.62 6.85
CA TRP A 57 -10.33 -0.48 6.23
C TRP A 57 -11.77 -0.38 6.72
N ILE A 58 -11.95 0.31 7.85
CA ILE A 58 -13.22 0.44 8.57
C ILE A 58 -13.51 1.91 8.86
N LEU A 59 -14.72 2.37 8.53
CA LEU A 59 -15.19 3.69 8.91
C LEU A 59 -15.44 3.75 10.42
N LYS A 60 -14.92 4.81 11.04
CA LYS A 60 -15.11 5.08 12.46
C LYS A 60 -15.90 6.37 12.63
N SER A 61 -16.86 6.38 13.56
CA SER A 61 -17.64 7.59 13.90
C SER A 61 -16.79 8.69 14.53
N LEU A 62 -15.60 8.34 15.03
CA LEU A 62 -14.61 9.26 15.59
C LEU A 62 -13.31 9.15 14.80
N ARG A 63 -12.67 10.30 14.55
CA ARG A 63 -11.36 10.35 13.91
C ARG A 63 -10.29 9.94 14.93
N PRO A 64 -9.59 8.81 14.76
CA PRO A 64 -8.48 8.46 15.63
C PRO A 64 -7.30 9.41 15.41
N SER A 65 -6.44 9.55 16.42
CA SER A 65 -5.15 10.23 16.27
C SER A 65 -4.31 9.52 15.20
N PRO A 66 -3.49 10.25 14.41
CA PRO A 66 -2.56 9.65 13.47
C PRO A 66 -1.60 8.68 14.17
N SER A 67 -1.32 7.56 13.52
CA SER A 67 -0.34 6.57 13.98
C SER A 67 0.63 6.22 12.85
N PHE A 68 1.80 5.73 13.25
CA PHE A 68 2.85 5.29 12.33
C PHE A 68 3.19 3.84 12.66
N PHE A 69 3.45 3.06 11.63
CA PHE A 69 3.87 1.67 11.76
C PHE A 69 4.80 1.32 10.60
N VAL A 70 5.52 0.21 10.74
CA VAL A 70 6.40 -0.33 9.71
C VAL A 70 5.99 -1.78 9.48
N SER A 71 5.87 -2.17 8.21
CA SER A 71 5.67 -3.55 7.79
C SER A 71 6.87 -4.00 6.97
N THR A 72 7.41 -5.17 7.29
CA THR A 72 8.47 -5.81 6.51
C THR A 72 7.83 -6.88 5.62
N LEU A 73 8.01 -6.74 4.31
CA LEU A 73 7.49 -7.69 3.32
C LEU A 73 8.64 -8.54 2.80
N THR A 74 8.52 -9.85 3.00
CA THR A 74 9.50 -10.82 2.52
C THR A 74 8.95 -11.47 1.27
N ASP A 75 9.74 -11.47 0.21
CA ASP A 75 9.40 -12.22 -0.99
C ASP A 75 9.39 -13.72 -0.69
N MET A 76 8.40 -14.43 -1.22
CA MET A 76 8.45 -15.89 -1.27
C MET A 76 9.36 -16.24 -2.44
N GLY A 77 10.67 -16.37 -2.16
CA GLY A 77 11.64 -16.78 -3.17
C GLY A 77 11.23 -18.10 -3.82
N ALA A 78 10.59 -18.01 -4.98
CA ALA A 78 10.16 -19.13 -5.80
C ALA A 78 10.56 -18.89 -7.26
N ASP A 79 11.80 -18.45 -7.48
CA ASP A 79 12.49 -18.65 -8.74
C ASP A 79 13.87 -19.25 -8.47
N ARG A 80 13.98 -20.55 -8.76
CA ARG A 80 15.21 -21.17 -9.22
C ARG A 80 14.89 -22.06 -10.42
#